data_AF-V4NY79-F1
#
_entry.id   AF-V4NY79-F1
#
_cell.length_a   1.000
_cell.length_b   1.000
_cell.length_c   1.000
_cell.angle_alpha   90.00
_cell.angle_beta   90.00
_cell.angle_gamma   90.00
#
_symmetry.space_group_name_H-M   'P 1'
#
loop_
_entity.id
_entity.type
_entity.pdbx_description
1 polymer ?
#
loop_
_entity_poly.entity_id
_entity_poly.type
_entity_poly.pdbx_seq_one_letter_code
_entity_poly.pdbx_strand_id
1 'polypeptide(L)'
;MAIIFAGKSTCAICQNILLATDEILMFPAFIHDRADPFWDISDNAVHSTCFKQWPEAPAFRERFNQAWRQQVPHHLRLMQADGTIIDAV
;
A
#
# COMPACT_ATOMS: atom_id res chain seq x y z
N MET A 1 0.58 6.02 -9.08
CA MET A 1 -0.07 4.69 -9.19
C MET A 1 0.91 3.81 -9.93
N ALA A 2 1.58 2.89 -9.24
CA ALA A 2 2.49 1.94 -9.89
C ALA A 2 1.75 1.09 -10.93
N ILE A 3 2.39 0.91 -12.08
CA ILE A 3 2.03 -0.14 -13.04
C ILE A 3 2.83 -1.37 -12.65
N ILE A 4 2.15 -2.48 -12.36
CA ILE A 4 2.80 -3.76 -12.07
C ILE A 4 2.99 -4.53 -13.36
N PHE A 5 4.24 -4.91 -13.62
CA PHE A 5 4.59 -5.91 -14.62
C PHE A 5 4.80 -7.24 -13.91
N ALA A 6 3.80 -8.12 -13.93
CA ALA A 6 3.92 -9.45 -13.33
C ALA A 6 5.15 -10.18 -13.90
N GLY A 7 5.94 -10.80 -13.03
CA GLY A 7 7.22 -11.43 -13.38
C GLY A 7 8.40 -10.48 -13.55
N LYS A 8 8.22 -9.16 -13.32
CA LYS A 8 9.28 -8.14 -13.43
C LYS A 8 9.29 -7.16 -12.26
N SER A 9 8.12 -6.71 -11.79
CA SER A 9 7.99 -5.85 -10.62
C SER A 9 8.35 -6.62 -9.35
N THR A 10 8.94 -5.93 -8.38
CA THR A 10 9.32 -6.50 -7.08
C THR A 10 8.39 -6.02 -5.97
N CYS A 11 8.22 -6.85 -4.95
CA CYS A 11 7.51 -6.50 -3.72
C CYS A 11 8.34 -5.47 -2.94
N ALA A 12 7.74 -4.34 -2.57
CA ALA A 12 8.45 -3.27 -1.86
C ALA A 12 8.94 -3.67 -0.45
N ILE A 13 8.39 -4.74 0.14
CA ILE A 13 8.77 -5.22 1.48
C ILE A 13 9.88 -6.29 1.39
N CYS A 14 9.66 -7.38 0.65
CA CYS A 14 10.58 -8.52 0.61
C CYS A 14 11.56 -8.50 -0.57
N GLN A 15 11.39 -7.57 -1.52
CA GLN A 15 12.21 -7.42 -2.73
C GLN A 15 12.19 -8.61 -3.71
N ASN A 16 11.35 -9.62 -3.46
CA ASN A 16 11.12 -10.72 -4.41
C ASN A 16 10.20 -10.29 -5.56
N ILE A 17 10.30 -10.99 -6.69
CA ILE A 17 9.46 -10.74 -7.87
C ILE A 17 7.99 -11.05 -7.53
N LEU A 18 7.11 -10.16 -7.95
CA LEU A 18 5.65 -10.33 -7.90
C LEU A 18 5.21 -11.16 -9.11
N LEU A 19 4.58 -12.30 -8.87
CA LEU A 19 4.06 -13.19 -9.91
C LEU A 19 2.55 -12.97 -10.10
N ALA A 20 2.03 -13.32 -11.28
CA ALA A 20 0.61 -13.19 -11.58
C ALA A 20 -0.29 -14.09 -10.71
N THR A 21 0.28 -15.13 -10.11
CA THR A 21 -0.39 -16.06 -9.20
C THR A 21 -0.41 -15.58 -7.75
N ASP A 22 0.34 -14.51 -7.44
CA ASP A 22 0.44 -14.00 -6.08
C ASP A 22 -0.80 -13.16 -5.72
N GLU A 23 -1.18 -13.18 -4.45
CA GLU A 23 -2.11 -12.20 -3.90
C GLU A 23 -1.33 -10.89 -3.64
N ILE A 24 -1.62 -9.86 -4.45
CA ILE A 24 -0.87 -8.60 -4.46
C ILE A 24 -1.77 -7.46 -3.95
N LEU A 25 -1.22 -6.65 -3.05
CA LEU A 25 -1.81 -5.39 -2.64
C LEU A 25 -1.13 -4.25 -3.39
N MET A 26 -1.95 -3.29 -3.84
CA MET A 26 -1.50 -2.08 -4.52
C MET A 26 -2.00 -0.87 -3.76
N PHE A 27 -1.10 0.10 -3.57
CA PHE A 27 -1.44 1.33 -2.88
C PHE A 27 -1.42 2.51 -3.87
N PRO A 28 -2.41 3.41 -3.81
CA PRO A 28 -2.33 4.66 -4.56
C PRO A 28 -1.28 5.56 -3.93
N ALA A 29 -0.52 6.32 -4.71
CA ALA A 29 0.37 7.36 -4.17
C ALA A 29 -0.40 8.30 -3.21
N PHE A 30 -0.16 8.15 -1.90
CA PHE A 30 -0.80 8.96 -0.85
C PHE A 30 0.20 9.77 -0.02
N ILE A 31 1.50 9.50 -0.18
CA ILE A 31 2.60 10.20 0.49
C ILE A 31 3.38 11.01 -0.55
N HIS A 32 3.51 12.32 -0.31
CA HIS A 32 4.24 13.23 -1.19
C HIS A 32 5.64 13.59 -0.65
N ASP A 33 5.86 13.46 0.65
CA ASP A 33 7.15 13.71 1.28
C ASP A 33 8.09 12.53 1.06
N ARG A 34 9.21 12.77 0.36
CA ARG A 34 10.24 11.76 0.09
C ARG A 34 11.04 11.37 1.32
N ALA A 35 10.99 12.17 2.39
CA ALA A 35 11.63 11.85 3.65
C ALA A 35 10.78 10.93 4.54
N ASP A 36 9.50 10.73 4.21
CA ASP A 36 8.65 9.79 4.96
C ASP A 36 9.12 8.35 4.70
N PRO A 37 9.32 7.54 5.75
CA PRO A 37 9.86 6.17 5.62
C PRO A 37 8.97 5.24 4.79
N PHE A 38 7.71 5.61 4.55
CA PHE A 38 6.77 4.84 3.75
C PHE A 38 6.64 5.34 2.31
N TRP A 39 7.38 6.38 1.91
CA TRP A 39 7.30 6.97 0.57
C TRP A 39 7.43 5.91 -0.53
N ASP A 40 8.47 5.07 -0.46
CA ASP A 40 8.73 4.02 -1.45
C ASP A 40 7.64 2.95 -1.50
N ILE A 41 6.94 2.69 -0.39
CA ILE A 41 5.88 1.67 -0.33
C ILE A 41 4.54 2.25 -0.78
N SER A 42 4.32 3.54 -0.53
CA SER A 42 3.03 4.22 -0.74
C SER A 42 2.57 4.31 -2.20
N ASP A 43 3.46 4.13 -3.18
CA ASP A 43 3.12 4.04 -4.61
C ASP A 43 3.65 2.75 -5.24
N ASN A 44 3.73 1.66 -4.47
CA ASN A 44 4.21 0.37 -4.95
C ASN A 44 3.27 -0.78 -4.57
N ALA A 45 3.68 -1.96 -5.02
CA ALA A 45 2.98 -3.21 -4.79
C ALA A 45 3.72 -4.10 -3.81
N VAL A 46 2.96 -4.89 -3.05
CA VAL A 46 3.49 -5.84 -2.07
C VAL A 46 2.70 -7.14 -2.11
N HIS A 47 3.31 -8.25 -1.70
CA HIS A 47 2.57 -9.46 -1.40
C HIS A 47 1.63 -9.21 -0.20
N SER A 48 0.39 -9.69 -0.28
CA SER A 48 -0.59 -9.67 0.83
C SER A 48 -0.02 -10.30 2.11
N THR A 49 0.71 -11.40 1.98
CA THR A 49 1.39 -12.08 3.10
C THR A 49 2.49 -11.22 3.70
N CYS A 50 3.31 -10.57 2.88
CA CYS A 50 4.35 -9.66 3.35
C CYS A 50 3.74 -8.50 4.13
N PHE A 51 2.67 -7.89 3.64
CA PHE A 51 2.00 -6.81 4.37
C PHE A 51 1.48 -7.27 5.74
N LYS A 52 0.81 -8.43 5.81
CA LYS A 52 0.28 -8.97 7.08
C LYS A 52 1.36 -9.28 8.12
N GLN A 53 2.57 -9.62 7.68
CA GLN A 53 3.70 -9.95 8.55
C GLN A 53 4.63 -8.75 8.82
N TRP A 54 4.42 -7.63 8.11
CA TRP A 54 5.27 -6.45 8.20
C TRP A 54 5.02 -5.70 9.51
N PRO A 55 6.00 -5.57 10.41
CA PRO A 55 5.80 -4.95 11.72
C PRO A 55 5.26 -3.52 11.66
N GLU A 56 5.60 -2.78 10.60
CA GLU A 56 5.20 -1.39 10.40
C GLU A 56 3.84 -1.24 9.71
N ALA A 57 3.17 -2.34 9.30
CA ALA A 57 1.86 -2.30 8.64
C ALA A 57 0.79 -1.52 9.41
N PRO A 58 0.69 -1.60 10.77
CA PRO A 58 -0.26 -0.78 11.52
C PRO A 58 0.00 0.73 11.37
N ALA A 59 1.27 1.15 11.33
CA ALA A 59 1.65 2.55 11.19
C ALA A 59 1.42 3.04 9.75
N PHE A 60 1.72 2.21 8.75
CA PHE A 60 1.42 2.49 7.34
C PHE A 60 -0.09 2.69 7.11
N ARG A 61 -0.91 1.78 7.65
CA ARG A 61 -2.37 1.87 7.59
C ARG A 61 -2.90 3.15 8.21
N GLU A 62 -2.39 3.53 9.38
CA GLU A 62 -2.79 4.77 10.05
C GLU A 62 -2.41 5.99 9.21
N ARG A 63 -1.20 6.00 8.64
CA ARG A 63 -0.77 7.07 7.73
C ARG A 63 -1.68 7.18 6.51
N PHE A 64 -2.05 6.06 5.89
CA PHE A 64 -3.00 6.04 4.77
C PHE A 64 -4.35 6.63 5.18
N ASN A 65 -4.94 6.13 6.27
CA ASN A 65 -6.26 6.56 6.72
C ASN A 65 -6.28 8.05 7.10
N GLN A 66 -5.19 8.58 7.65
CA GLN A 66 -5.06 10.01 7.93
C GLN A 66 -4.93 10.84 6.65
N ALA A 67 -4.03 10.45 5.75
CA ALA A 67 -3.78 11.17 4.51
C ALA A 67 -5.04 11.21 3.63
N TRP A 68 -5.74 10.08 3.49
CA TRP A 68 -6.91 9.99 2.61
C TRP A 68 -8.09 10.82 3.13
N ARG A 69 -8.31 10.88 4.45
CA ARG A 69 -9.31 11.77 5.06
C ARG A 69 -9.07 13.23 4.74
N GLN A 70 -7.80 13.64 4.67
CA GLN A 70 -7.44 15.03 4.38
C GLN A 70 -7.52 15.34 2.88
N GLN A 71 -7.08 14.41 2.04
CA GLN A 71 -6.95 14.63 0.59
C GLN A 71 -8.27 14.42 -0.17
N VAL A 72 -9.10 13.44 0.25
CA VAL A 72 -10.29 13.01 -0.51
C VAL A 72 -11.50 12.79 0.43
N PRO A 73 -11.98 13.84 1.13
CA PRO A 73 -12.99 13.69 2.18
C PRO A 73 -14.36 13.19 1.67
N HIS A 74 -14.69 13.40 0.39
CA HIS A 74 -15.98 13.01 -0.20
C HIS A 74 -16.01 11.60 -0.79
N HIS A 75 -14.86 10.93 -0.90
CA HIS A 75 -14.70 9.54 -1.33
C HIS A 75 -13.72 8.85 -0.39
N LEU A 76 -14.08 8.86 0.89
CA LEU A 76 -13.21 8.35 1.93
C LEU A 76 -12.98 6.86 1.72
N ARG A 77 -11.71 6.47 1.70
CA ARG A 77 -11.28 5.08 1.69
C ARG A 77 -10.55 4.78 2.98
N LEU A 78 -10.71 3.57 3.46
CA LEU A 78 -10.04 3.07 4.65
C LEU A 78 -9.27 1.80 4.31
N MET A 79 -8.01 1.80 4.70
CA MET A 79 -7.18 0.61 4.70
C MET A 79 -7.48 -0.22 5.95
N GLN A 80 -7.74 -1.50 5.73
CA GLN A 80 -8.01 -2.51 6.76
C GLN A 80 -6.71 -3.09 7.33
N ALA A 81 -6.83 -3.93 8.36
CA ALA A 81 -5.67 -4.56 8.99
C ALA A 81 -4.88 -5.50 8.05
N ASP A 82 -5.55 -6.08 7.06
CA ASP A 82 -4.93 -6.95 6.05
C ASP A 82 -4.36 -6.18 4.85
N GLY A 83 -4.46 -4.84 4.84
CA GLY A 83 -3.99 -3.97 3.77
C GLY A 83 -4.96 -3.77 2.61
N THR A 84 -6.14 -4.40 2.65
CA THR A 84 -7.21 -4.10 1.68
C THR A 84 -7.76 -2.69 1.90
N ILE A 85 -8.17 -2.03 0.82
CA ILE A 85 -8.73 -0.68 0.85
C ILE A 85 -10.21 -0.77 0.46
N ILE A 86 -11.08 -0.29 1.34
CA ILE A 86 -12.53 -0.25 1.11
C ILE A 86 -13.01 1.20 1.10
N ASP A 87 -14.11 1.47 0.41
CA ASP A 87 -14.81 2.74 0.55
C ASP A 87 -15.50 2.78 1.92
N ALA A 88 -15.31 3.89 2.64
CA ALA A 88 -16.02 4.15 3.89
C ALA A 88 -17.44 4.60 3.55
N VAL A 89 -18.42 3.84 4.02
CA VAL A 89 -19.86 4.17 3.92
C VAL A 89 -20.21 5.32 4.86
#